data_AF-A0A931V530-F1
#
_entry.id   AF-A0A931V530-F1
#
_cell.length_a   1.000
_cell.length_b   1.000
_cell.length_c   1.000
_cell.angle_alpha   90.00
_cell.angle_beta   90.00
_cell.angle_gamma   90.00
#
_symmetry.space_group_name_H-M   'P 1'
#
loop_
_entity.id
_entity.type
_entity.pdbx_description
1 polymer ?
#
loop_
_entity_poly.entity_id
_entity_poly.type
_entity_poly.pdbx_seq_one_letter_code
_entity_poly.pdbx_strand_id
1 'polypeptide(L)'
;MARTKAKAAPSPGAPPNNVVPITAARRRGGSRADSSRRAADQAESAATAALARALRAKTAEARIRHARQGLTHTCAVDTQALLLRQLYLGLLETERFDRARAAADQMIALGVMPDVARQDAARACQAAGDFDAAVAHLREAARVGPAERRAFHLSTLGGLLYAVGRADEAVAPLERAVAERGAPLALLEAQLALARGNSEPELDVAYATLSNDPSGEGYGRFVLGELAFLRGDRRRARIHLEAFLARVRRSRPAARAALSPEVARAEATLGRIVLN
;
A
#
# COMPACT_ATOMS: atom_id res chain seq x y z
N MET A 1 -22.05 5.67 48.37
CA MET A 1 -23.16 6.20 49.20
C MET A 1 -22.59 7.24 50.15
N ALA A 2 -22.97 8.51 50.01
CA ALA A 2 -23.14 9.47 51.11
C ALA A 2 -23.49 10.83 50.49
N ARG A 3 -24.80 11.09 50.45
CA ARG A 3 -25.39 12.40 50.16
C ARG A 3 -25.18 13.30 51.37
N THR A 4 -24.88 14.58 51.14
CA THR A 4 -25.53 15.64 51.91
C THR A 4 -25.48 16.98 51.18
N LYS A 5 -26.63 17.35 50.61
CA LYS A 5 -27.00 18.74 50.33
C LYS A 5 -27.54 19.33 51.64
N ALA A 6 -27.19 20.58 51.94
CA ALA A 6 -28.03 21.46 52.73
C ALA A 6 -28.01 22.85 52.10
N LYS A 7 -29.19 23.47 52.08
CA LYS A 7 -29.65 24.53 51.18
C LYS A 7 -30.29 25.62 52.05
N ALA A 8 -30.06 26.88 51.66
CA ALA A 8 -30.86 28.10 51.91
C ALA A 8 -30.90 28.64 53.36
N ALA A 9 -31.05 29.94 53.68
CA ALA A 9 -31.10 31.30 53.07
C ALA A 9 -31.75 32.20 54.20
N PRO A 10 -32.26 33.44 53.99
CA PRO A 10 -31.85 34.65 53.25
C PRO A 10 -31.85 35.92 54.18
N SER A 11 -31.51 37.11 53.66
CA SER A 11 -32.32 38.34 53.84
C SER A 11 -31.76 39.59 53.10
N PRO A 12 -32.61 40.61 52.85
CA PRO A 12 -32.62 41.41 51.60
C PRO A 12 -32.34 42.91 51.78
N GLY A 13 -32.22 43.65 50.66
CA GLY A 13 -32.31 45.13 50.65
C GLY A 13 -31.81 45.77 49.36
N ALA A 14 -32.72 46.26 48.52
CA ALA A 14 -32.50 46.95 47.23
C ALA A 14 -32.51 48.49 47.39
N PRO A 15 -32.54 49.32 46.31
CA PRO A 15 -31.55 49.64 45.26
C PRO A 15 -31.21 51.17 45.28
N PRO A 16 -30.59 51.81 44.25
CA PRO A 16 -31.38 52.25 43.08
C PRO A 16 -30.65 52.25 41.72
N ASN A 17 -31.48 52.39 40.68
CA ASN A 17 -31.18 52.58 39.26
C ASN A 17 -30.07 53.59 38.95
N ASN A 18 -29.23 53.27 37.98
CA ASN A 18 -28.74 54.26 37.03
C ASN A 18 -28.57 53.65 35.64
N VAL A 19 -29.38 54.11 34.69
CA VAL A 19 -29.33 53.76 33.27
C VAL A 19 -28.32 54.68 32.61
N VAL A 20 -27.30 54.11 31.96
CA VAL A 20 -26.45 54.80 30.98
C VAL A 20 -26.38 53.92 29.73
N PRO A 21 -26.63 54.44 28.52
CA PRO A 21 -26.68 53.63 27.31
C PRO A 21 -25.24 53.41 26.80
N ILE A 22 -24.76 52.18 26.84
CA ILE A 22 -23.53 51.83 26.13
C ILE A 22 -23.89 51.36 24.72
N THR A 23 -23.55 52.25 23.81
CA THR A 23 -23.48 52.14 22.36
C THR A 23 -22.94 50.79 21.89
N ALA A 24 -23.48 50.37 20.75
CA ALA A 24 -23.14 49.18 20.01
C ALA A 24 -21.62 48.98 19.82
N ALA A 25 -21.02 48.12 20.63
CA ALA A 25 -19.74 47.49 20.31
C ALA A 25 -19.99 46.41 19.25
N ARG A 26 -20.08 46.88 18.02
CA ARG A 26 -20.11 46.12 16.77
C ARG A 26 -19.07 45.01 16.82
N ARG A 27 -19.52 43.76 16.74
CA ARG A 27 -18.74 42.51 16.53
C ARG A 27 -17.64 42.73 15.47
N ARG A 28 -16.43 43.11 15.88
CA ARG A 28 -15.25 43.14 14.99
C ARG A 28 -14.49 41.80 14.95
N GLY A 29 -14.93 40.80 15.74
CA GLY A 29 -14.37 39.44 15.71
C GLY A 29 -14.88 38.54 14.56
N GLY A 30 -15.99 38.91 13.89
CA GLY A 30 -16.62 38.07 12.87
C GLY A 30 -15.93 38.10 11.49
N SER A 31 -15.39 39.24 11.08
CA SER A 31 -14.87 39.43 9.71
C SER A 31 -13.57 38.67 9.45
N ARG A 32 -12.64 38.61 10.42
CA ARG A 32 -11.39 37.85 10.28
C ARG A 32 -11.63 36.34 10.29
N ALA A 33 -12.49 35.85 11.18
CA ALA A 33 -12.86 34.44 11.26
C ALA A 33 -13.62 33.95 10.01
N ASP A 34 -14.48 34.79 9.43
CA ASP A 34 -15.16 34.49 8.16
C ASP A 34 -14.17 34.50 6.98
N SER A 35 -13.23 35.47 6.95
CA SER A 35 -12.18 35.51 5.92
C SER A 35 -11.22 34.31 5.98
N SER A 36 -10.84 33.85 7.18
CA SER A 36 -9.97 32.69 7.35
C SER A 36 -10.66 31.39 6.97
N ARG A 37 -11.96 31.25 7.27
CA ARG A 37 -12.77 30.09 6.84
C ARG A 37 -12.88 30.03 5.33
N ARG A 38 -13.25 31.15 4.68
CA ARG A 38 -13.31 31.23 3.22
C ARG A 38 -11.98 30.90 2.55
N ALA A 39 -10.85 31.35 3.12
CA ALA A 39 -9.53 31.03 2.60
C ALA A 39 -9.21 29.52 2.73
N ALA A 40 -9.58 28.89 3.85
CA ALA A 40 -9.42 27.45 4.03
C ALA A 40 -10.29 26.65 3.05
N ASP A 41 -11.55 27.06 2.86
CA ASP A 41 -12.47 26.40 1.91
C ASP A 41 -11.97 26.52 0.47
N GLN A 42 -11.39 27.67 0.11
CA GLN A 42 -10.76 27.88 -1.20
C GLN A 42 -9.52 27.00 -1.38
N ALA A 43 -8.67 26.87 -0.35
CA ALA A 43 -7.50 26.01 -0.38
C ALA A 43 -7.89 24.53 -0.54
N GLU A 44 -8.90 24.05 0.19
CA GLU A 44 -9.44 22.70 0.05
C GLU A 44 -10.00 22.45 -1.36
N SER A 45 -10.77 23.41 -1.88
CA SER A 45 -11.33 23.33 -3.24
C SER A 45 -10.24 23.25 -4.30
N ALA A 46 -9.19 24.05 -4.16
CA ALA A 46 -8.03 24.03 -5.06
C ALA A 46 -7.26 22.70 -5.00
N ALA A 47 -7.04 22.16 -3.80
CA ALA A 47 -6.42 20.85 -3.59
C ALA A 47 -7.25 19.73 -4.24
N THR A 48 -8.57 19.73 -4.03
CA THR A 48 -9.50 18.76 -4.59
C THR A 48 -9.54 18.83 -6.12
N ALA A 49 -9.55 20.04 -6.70
CA ALA A 49 -9.49 20.23 -8.14
C ALA A 49 -8.16 19.75 -8.74
N ALA A 50 -7.04 19.93 -8.02
CA ALA A 50 -5.75 19.38 -8.41
C ALA A 50 -5.72 17.85 -8.34
N LEU A 51 -6.31 17.25 -7.30
CA LEU A 51 -6.47 15.80 -7.17
C LEU A 51 -7.27 15.22 -8.33
N ALA A 52 -8.41 15.82 -8.69
CA ALA A 52 -9.22 15.40 -9.82
C ALA A 52 -8.44 15.42 -11.15
N ARG A 53 -7.59 16.43 -11.36
CA ARG A 53 -6.69 16.52 -12.52
C ARG A 53 -5.60 15.45 -12.47
N ALA A 54 -5.02 15.17 -11.30
CA ALA A 54 -4.03 14.11 -11.13
C ALA A 54 -4.61 12.73 -11.46
N LEU A 55 -5.82 12.42 -10.97
CA LEU A 55 -6.50 11.15 -11.24
C LEU A 55 -6.82 10.94 -12.72
N ARG A 56 -7.15 12.02 -13.44
CA ARG A 56 -7.47 11.98 -14.89
C ARG A 56 -6.25 12.17 -15.79
N ALA A 57 -5.06 12.35 -15.23
CA ALA A 57 -3.86 12.62 -16.00
C ALA A 57 -3.51 11.42 -16.91
N LYS A 58 -3.31 11.70 -18.20
CA LYS A 58 -2.95 10.69 -19.20
C LYS A 58 -1.48 10.26 -19.14
N THR A 59 -0.63 11.06 -18.50
CA THR A 59 0.81 10.79 -18.37
C THR A 59 1.24 10.88 -16.92
N ALA A 60 2.27 10.10 -16.57
CA ALA A 60 2.85 10.11 -15.24
C ALA A 60 3.34 11.51 -14.85
N GLU A 61 4.04 12.23 -15.73
CA GLU A 61 4.53 13.58 -15.42
C GLU A 61 3.39 14.60 -15.22
N ALA A 62 2.28 14.49 -15.96
CA ALA A 62 1.11 15.32 -15.68
C ALA A 62 0.49 15.00 -14.31
N ARG A 63 0.39 13.70 -13.97
CA ARG A 63 -0.09 13.24 -12.65
C ARG A 63 0.74 13.86 -11.53
N ILE A 64 2.07 13.80 -11.65
CA ILE A 64 3.02 14.36 -10.67
C ILE A 64 2.88 15.87 -10.54
N ARG A 65 2.79 16.61 -11.66
CA ARG A 65 2.61 18.06 -11.63
C ARG A 65 1.32 18.46 -10.91
N HIS A 66 0.20 17.80 -11.23
CA HIS A 66 -1.08 18.10 -10.59
C HIS A 66 -1.10 17.71 -9.11
N ALA A 67 -0.54 16.55 -8.76
CA ALA A 67 -0.43 16.13 -7.36
C ALA A 67 0.41 17.13 -6.54
N ARG A 68 1.57 17.54 -7.05
CA ARG A 68 2.42 18.57 -6.41
C ARG A 68 1.71 19.91 -6.28
N GLN A 69 0.98 20.33 -7.31
CA GLN A 69 0.19 21.56 -7.24
C GLN A 69 -0.83 21.49 -6.10
N GLY A 70 -1.57 20.39 -5.97
CA GLY A 70 -2.53 20.19 -4.88
C GLY A 70 -1.88 20.25 -3.50
N LEU A 71 -0.69 19.64 -3.36
CA LEU A 71 0.06 19.60 -2.09
C LEU A 71 0.62 20.96 -1.65
N THR A 72 0.52 22.02 -2.47
CA THR A 72 0.85 23.39 -2.05
C THR A 72 -0.25 24.04 -1.20
N HIS A 73 -1.46 23.47 -1.20
CA HIS A 73 -2.61 23.98 -0.46
C HIS A 73 -2.81 23.21 0.83
N THR A 74 -3.14 23.92 1.91
CA THR A 74 -3.67 23.29 3.12
C THR A 74 -4.99 22.60 2.79
N CYS A 75 -5.09 21.31 3.09
CA CYS A 75 -6.26 20.51 2.80
C CYS A 75 -6.50 19.43 3.87
N ALA A 76 -7.64 18.77 3.80
CA ALA A 76 -7.98 17.63 4.63
C ALA A 76 -6.94 16.51 4.48
N VAL A 77 -6.71 15.78 5.58
CA VAL A 77 -5.69 14.72 5.64
C VAL A 77 -5.93 13.63 4.58
N ASP A 78 -7.18 13.31 4.29
CA ASP A 78 -7.56 12.34 3.27
C ASP A 78 -7.24 12.85 1.86
N THR A 79 -7.55 14.12 1.56
CA THR A 79 -7.20 14.78 0.30
C THR A 79 -5.69 14.80 0.11
N GLN A 80 -4.94 15.12 1.16
CA GLN A 80 -3.48 15.12 1.16
C GLN A 80 -2.91 13.71 0.92
N ALA A 81 -3.45 12.68 1.59
CA ALA A 81 -3.04 11.29 1.41
C ALA A 81 -3.29 10.82 -0.04
N LEU A 82 -4.45 11.16 -0.62
CA LEU A 82 -4.77 10.83 -2.01
C LEU A 82 -3.86 11.55 -3.02
N LEU A 83 -3.52 12.83 -2.77
CA LEU A 83 -2.56 13.56 -3.59
C LEU A 83 -1.16 12.94 -3.52
N LEU A 84 -0.69 12.60 -2.32
CA LEU A 84 0.58 11.88 -2.13
C LEU A 84 0.56 10.51 -2.83
N ARG A 85 -0.57 9.81 -2.78
CA ARG A 85 -0.74 8.54 -3.52
C ARG A 85 -0.60 8.73 -5.02
N GLN A 86 -1.18 9.79 -5.58
CA GLN A 86 -1.01 10.12 -7.01
C GLN A 86 0.43 10.51 -7.34
N LEU A 87 1.08 11.29 -6.46
CA LEU A 87 2.49 11.64 -6.61
C LEU A 87 3.37 10.38 -6.62
N TYR A 88 3.20 9.49 -5.64
CA TYR A 88 3.88 8.20 -5.55
C TYR A 88 3.73 7.40 -6.85
N LEU A 89 2.50 7.24 -7.35
CA LEU A 89 2.23 6.39 -8.52
C LEU A 89 2.95 6.93 -9.76
N GLY A 90 2.91 8.25 -9.96
CA GLY A 90 3.61 8.86 -11.08
C GLY A 90 5.14 8.76 -10.94
N LEU A 91 5.68 8.92 -9.71
CA LEU A 91 7.11 8.77 -9.45
C LEU A 91 7.58 7.34 -9.73
N LEU A 92 6.79 6.33 -9.33
CA LEU A 92 7.05 4.93 -9.63
C LEU A 92 7.00 4.63 -11.14
N GLU A 93 6.01 5.19 -11.87
CA GLU A 93 5.89 5.07 -13.33
C GLU A 93 7.04 5.73 -14.11
N THR A 94 7.67 6.75 -13.51
CA THR A 94 8.83 7.46 -14.08
C THR A 94 10.16 6.96 -13.50
N GLU A 95 10.15 5.82 -12.82
CA GLU A 95 11.33 5.15 -12.26
C GLU A 95 12.14 6.02 -11.28
N ARG A 96 11.49 7.00 -10.63
CA ARG A 96 12.09 7.86 -9.59
C ARG A 96 11.85 7.27 -8.22
N PHE A 97 12.43 6.09 -7.98
CA PHE A 97 12.11 5.22 -6.84
C PHE A 97 12.38 5.86 -5.47
N ASP A 98 13.50 6.56 -5.28
CA ASP A 98 13.80 7.25 -4.01
C ASP A 98 12.75 8.30 -3.67
N ARG A 99 12.31 9.05 -4.68
CA ARG A 99 11.24 10.06 -4.50
C ARG A 99 9.89 9.39 -4.27
N ALA A 100 9.62 8.24 -4.90
CA ALA A 100 8.41 7.46 -4.66
C ALA A 100 8.41 6.96 -3.21
N ARG A 101 9.52 6.42 -2.70
CA ARG A 101 9.70 6.03 -1.30
C ARG A 101 9.42 7.21 -0.37
N ALA A 102 10.03 8.37 -0.61
CA ALA A 102 9.78 9.57 0.20
C ALA A 102 8.30 9.99 0.22
N ALA A 103 7.59 9.89 -0.90
CA ALA A 103 6.15 10.15 -0.94
C ALA A 103 5.36 9.10 -0.14
N ALA A 104 5.77 7.83 -0.16
CA ALA A 104 5.17 6.79 0.66
C ALA A 104 5.43 6.99 2.16
N ASP A 105 6.63 7.41 2.55
CA ASP A 105 6.96 7.73 3.93
C ASP A 105 6.12 8.90 4.46
N GLN A 106 5.84 9.91 3.62
CA GLN A 106 4.89 10.97 3.96
C GLN A 106 3.47 10.41 4.16
N MET A 107 3.00 9.49 3.32
CA MET A 107 1.70 8.83 3.52
C MET A 107 1.65 8.04 4.84
N ILE A 108 2.75 7.35 5.19
CA ILE A 108 2.86 6.64 6.49
C ILE A 108 2.74 7.63 7.65
N ALA A 109 3.41 8.78 7.57
CA ALA A 109 3.37 9.81 8.60
C ALA A 109 1.98 10.45 8.76
N LEU A 110 1.17 10.52 7.69
CA LEU A 110 -0.22 10.98 7.78
C LEU A 110 -1.14 10.00 8.51
N GLY A 111 -0.77 8.71 8.60
CA GLY A 111 -1.55 7.69 9.31
C GLY A 111 -2.85 7.26 8.62
N VAL A 112 -3.11 7.73 7.40
CA VAL A 112 -4.26 7.29 6.59
C VAL A 112 -3.89 6.00 5.87
N MET A 113 -4.58 4.89 6.20
CA MET A 113 -4.32 3.55 5.66
C MET A 113 -2.81 3.18 5.70
N PRO A 114 -2.20 3.16 6.89
CA PRO A 114 -0.75 3.03 7.04
C PRO A 114 -0.22 1.71 6.47
N ASP A 115 -1.02 0.66 6.45
CA ASP A 115 -0.66 -0.62 5.84
C ASP A 115 -0.51 -0.53 4.32
N VAL A 116 -1.40 0.23 3.65
CA VAL A 116 -1.32 0.47 2.20
C VAL A 116 -0.13 1.37 1.87
N ALA A 117 0.10 2.42 2.67
CA ALA A 117 1.26 3.28 2.49
C ALA A 117 2.59 2.51 2.67
N ARG A 118 2.64 1.55 3.59
CA ARG A 118 3.81 0.67 3.76
C ARG A 118 3.98 -0.33 2.63
N GLN A 119 2.88 -0.89 2.10
CA GLN A 119 2.92 -1.71 0.89
C GLN A 119 3.50 -0.92 -0.30
N ASP A 120 3.13 0.35 -0.42
CA ASP A 120 3.68 1.24 -1.45
C ASP A 120 5.16 1.55 -1.24
N ALA A 121 5.58 1.84 -0.01
CA ALA A 121 6.98 2.03 0.34
C ALA A 121 7.80 0.77 0.02
N ALA A 122 7.29 -0.42 0.36
CA ALA A 122 7.92 -1.69 0.03
C ALA A 122 8.14 -1.86 -1.48
N ARG A 123 7.11 -1.56 -2.28
CA ARG A 123 7.22 -1.63 -3.75
C ARG A 123 8.23 -0.63 -4.31
N ALA A 124 8.34 0.57 -3.73
CA ALA A 124 9.36 1.54 -4.15
C ALA A 124 10.78 1.06 -3.79
N CYS A 125 10.97 0.48 -2.60
CA CYS A 125 12.25 -0.11 -2.17
C CYS A 125 12.64 -1.30 -3.06
N GLN A 126 11.69 -2.20 -3.34
CA GLN A 126 11.90 -3.34 -4.24
C GLN A 126 12.30 -2.87 -5.65
N ALA A 127 11.62 -1.87 -6.20
CA ALA A 127 11.96 -1.31 -7.50
C ALA A 127 13.35 -0.63 -7.52
N ALA A 128 13.80 -0.11 -6.37
CA ALA A 128 15.16 0.42 -6.19
C ALA A 128 16.22 -0.67 -5.91
N GLY A 129 15.83 -1.94 -5.75
CA GLY A 129 16.72 -3.03 -5.38
C GLY A 129 17.03 -3.14 -3.88
N ASP A 130 16.43 -2.29 -3.03
CA ASP A 130 16.56 -2.33 -1.57
C ASP A 130 15.56 -3.34 -0.98
N PHE A 131 15.89 -4.63 -1.12
CA PHE A 131 15.00 -5.72 -0.71
C PHE A 131 14.84 -5.85 0.81
N ASP A 132 15.85 -5.48 1.59
CA ASP A 132 15.76 -5.50 3.05
C ASP A 132 14.80 -4.43 3.57
N ALA A 133 14.85 -3.20 3.03
CA ALA A 133 13.85 -2.19 3.36
C ALA A 133 12.45 -2.62 2.89
N ALA A 134 12.34 -3.23 1.70
CA ALA A 134 11.06 -3.74 1.22
C ALA A 134 10.45 -4.78 2.18
N VAL A 135 11.24 -5.77 2.61
CA VAL A 135 10.85 -6.77 3.61
C VAL A 135 10.43 -6.12 4.93
N ALA A 136 11.17 -5.13 5.43
CA ALA A 136 10.83 -4.42 6.66
C ALA A 136 9.48 -3.70 6.55
N HIS A 137 9.22 -3.01 5.42
CA HIS A 137 7.94 -2.36 5.18
C HIS A 137 6.77 -3.35 5.07
N LEU A 138 6.96 -4.51 4.42
CA LEU A 138 5.92 -5.54 4.30
C LEU A 138 5.58 -6.20 5.63
N ARG A 139 6.59 -6.51 6.46
CA ARG A 139 6.40 -7.03 7.83
C ARG A 139 5.52 -6.08 8.65
N GLU A 140 5.82 -4.79 8.56
CA GLU A 140 5.10 -3.77 9.28
C GLU A 140 3.70 -3.51 8.68
N ALA A 141 3.53 -3.58 7.35
CA ALA A 141 2.23 -3.53 6.68
C ALA A 141 1.29 -4.64 7.18
N ALA A 142 1.79 -5.88 7.28
CA ALA A 142 1.04 -7.00 7.83
C ALA A 142 0.72 -6.84 9.33
N ARG A 143 1.58 -6.14 10.08
CA ARG A 143 1.38 -5.88 11.51
C ARG A 143 0.29 -4.84 11.78
N VAL A 144 0.28 -3.75 11.02
CA VAL A 144 -0.66 -2.62 11.22
C VAL A 144 -1.92 -2.71 10.39
N GLY A 145 -1.94 -3.58 9.37
CA GLY A 145 -3.08 -3.78 8.49
C GLY A 145 -4.26 -4.47 9.18
N PRO A 146 -5.49 -4.13 8.77
CA PRO A 146 -6.68 -4.82 9.26
C PRO A 146 -6.72 -6.25 8.72
N ALA A 147 -7.51 -7.11 9.37
CA ALA A 147 -7.52 -8.55 9.12
C ALA A 147 -7.77 -8.90 7.65
N GLU A 148 -8.71 -8.20 7.00
CA GLU A 148 -9.10 -8.46 5.61
C GLU A 148 -7.99 -8.18 4.58
N ARG A 149 -6.93 -7.45 4.94
CA ARG A 149 -5.76 -7.20 4.07
C ARG A 149 -4.50 -7.93 4.53
N ARG A 150 -4.51 -8.58 5.69
CA ARG A 150 -3.30 -9.18 6.25
C ARG A 150 -2.74 -10.30 5.38
N ALA A 151 -3.62 -11.16 4.84
CA ALA A 151 -3.23 -12.22 3.92
C ALA A 151 -2.44 -11.68 2.71
N PHE A 152 -2.87 -10.54 2.16
CA PHE A 152 -2.24 -9.92 1.01
C PHE A 152 -0.84 -9.36 1.32
N HIS A 153 -0.66 -8.71 2.48
CA HIS A 153 0.65 -8.21 2.89
C HIS A 153 1.62 -9.35 3.19
N LEU A 154 1.13 -10.40 3.86
CA LEU A 154 1.93 -11.60 4.17
C LEU A 154 2.31 -12.39 2.91
N SER A 155 1.41 -12.50 1.94
CA SER A 155 1.71 -13.19 0.67
C SER A 155 2.72 -12.42 -0.17
N THR A 156 2.63 -11.09 -0.18
CA THR A 156 3.62 -10.23 -0.84
C THR A 156 4.98 -10.38 -0.18
N LEU A 157 5.02 -10.42 1.17
CA LEU A 157 6.25 -10.67 1.93
C LEU A 157 6.87 -12.02 1.59
N GLY A 158 6.07 -13.10 1.62
CA GLY A 158 6.52 -14.44 1.29
C GLY A 158 7.03 -14.57 -0.15
N GLY A 159 6.28 -14.01 -1.11
CA GLY A 159 6.68 -13.98 -2.51
C GLY A 159 7.99 -13.25 -2.75
N LEU A 160 8.17 -12.07 -2.16
CA LEU A 160 9.42 -11.30 -2.26
C LEU A 160 10.59 -12.08 -1.65
N LEU A 161 10.43 -12.61 -0.44
CA LEU A 161 11.47 -13.39 0.25
C LEU A 161 11.91 -14.60 -0.58
N TYR A 162 10.95 -15.34 -1.13
CA TYR A 162 11.25 -16.44 -2.05
C TYR A 162 12.02 -15.95 -3.28
N ALA A 163 11.51 -14.89 -3.93
CA ALA A 163 12.09 -14.37 -5.17
C ALA A 163 13.56 -13.96 -4.99
N VAL A 164 13.91 -13.32 -3.86
CA VAL A 164 15.28 -12.89 -3.56
C VAL A 164 16.16 -13.99 -2.93
N GLY A 165 15.69 -15.24 -2.90
CA GLY A 165 16.50 -16.38 -2.45
C GLY A 165 16.42 -16.71 -0.95
N ARG A 166 15.54 -16.04 -0.20
CA ARG A 166 15.35 -16.22 1.24
C ARG A 166 14.15 -17.13 1.53
N ALA A 167 14.17 -18.33 0.93
CA ALA A 167 13.05 -19.27 0.97
C ALA A 167 12.65 -19.68 2.40
N ASP A 168 13.62 -19.95 3.27
CA ASP A 168 13.37 -20.33 4.67
C ASP A 168 12.60 -19.23 5.43
N GLU A 169 12.92 -17.95 5.19
CA GLU A 169 12.21 -16.83 5.80
C GLU A 169 10.81 -16.62 5.22
N ALA A 170 10.53 -17.13 4.02
CA ALA A 170 9.23 -17.00 3.37
C ALA A 170 8.18 -17.96 3.97
N VAL A 171 8.59 -19.05 4.62
CA VAL A 171 7.68 -20.07 5.17
C VAL A 171 6.70 -19.48 6.18
N ALA A 172 7.21 -18.87 7.26
CA ALA A 172 6.38 -18.34 8.34
C ALA A 172 5.32 -17.30 7.89
N PRO A 173 5.64 -16.28 7.05
CA PRO A 173 4.62 -15.37 6.56
C PRO A 173 3.60 -16.05 5.64
N LEU A 174 4.00 -17.03 4.82
CA LEU A 174 3.07 -17.77 3.95
C LEU A 174 2.13 -18.68 4.74
N GLU A 175 2.61 -19.38 5.77
CA GLU A 175 1.75 -20.15 6.68
C GLU A 175 0.69 -19.27 7.33
N ARG A 176 1.10 -18.08 7.79
CA ARG A 176 0.16 -17.10 8.34
C ARG A 176 -0.81 -16.59 7.28
N ALA A 177 -0.38 -16.39 6.04
CA ALA A 177 -1.26 -15.95 4.95
C ALA A 177 -2.32 -17.02 4.62
N VAL A 178 -1.94 -18.30 4.60
CA VAL A 178 -2.86 -19.44 4.38
C VAL A 178 -3.91 -19.54 5.48
N ALA A 179 -3.56 -19.20 6.73
CA ALA A 179 -4.47 -19.24 7.86
C ALA A 179 -5.49 -18.07 7.89
N GLU A 180 -5.30 -17.02 7.08
CA GLU A 180 -6.21 -15.87 7.04
C GLU A 180 -7.49 -16.18 6.22
N ARG A 181 -8.64 -15.68 6.68
CA ARG A 181 -9.93 -15.97 6.06
C ARG A 181 -10.08 -15.30 4.68
N GLY A 182 -10.55 -16.05 3.68
CA GLY A 182 -10.86 -15.52 2.35
C GLY A 182 -9.63 -15.34 1.44
N ALA A 183 -8.50 -15.95 1.83
CA ALA A 183 -7.27 -15.91 1.06
C ALA A 183 -7.37 -16.74 -0.24
N PRO A 184 -6.66 -16.36 -1.32
CA PRO A 184 -6.58 -17.16 -2.55
C PRO A 184 -5.73 -18.42 -2.31
N LEU A 185 -6.37 -19.45 -1.77
CA LEU A 185 -5.70 -20.57 -1.15
C LEU A 185 -4.73 -21.31 -2.09
N ALA A 186 -5.12 -21.53 -3.35
CA ALA A 186 -4.29 -22.22 -4.34
C ALA A 186 -2.92 -21.56 -4.58
N LEU A 187 -2.89 -20.23 -4.76
CA LEU A 187 -1.63 -19.50 -4.95
C LEU A 187 -0.77 -19.51 -3.69
N LEU A 188 -1.38 -19.34 -2.52
CA LEU A 188 -0.65 -19.28 -1.25
C LEU A 188 -0.06 -20.63 -0.86
N GLU A 189 -0.83 -21.71 -1.02
CA GLU A 189 -0.34 -23.08 -0.80
C GLU A 189 0.79 -23.42 -1.75
N ALA A 190 0.69 -22.99 -3.02
CA ALA A 190 1.75 -23.16 -4.00
C ALA A 190 3.04 -22.38 -3.65
N GLN A 191 2.91 -21.12 -3.23
CA GLN A 191 4.04 -20.33 -2.74
C GLN A 191 4.66 -20.95 -1.48
N LEU A 192 3.83 -21.48 -0.56
CA LEU A 192 4.30 -22.15 0.66
C LEU A 192 5.05 -23.45 0.33
N ALA A 193 4.55 -24.24 -0.61
CA ALA A 193 5.21 -25.45 -1.08
C ALA A 193 6.59 -25.15 -1.70
N LEU A 194 6.69 -24.08 -2.49
CA LEU A 194 7.96 -23.56 -3.01
C LEU A 194 8.92 -23.14 -1.88
N ALA A 195 8.43 -22.37 -0.91
CA ALA A 195 9.24 -21.82 0.17
C ALA A 195 9.84 -22.92 1.07
N ARG A 196 9.08 -23.99 1.35
CA ARG A 196 9.55 -25.10 2.17
C ARG A 196 10.53 -26.03 1.45
N GLY A 197 10.64 -25.94 0.12
CA GLY A 197 11.45 -26.90 -0.66
C GLY A 197 10.95 -28.34 -0.51
N ASN A 198 9.62 -28.50 -0.45
CA ASN A 198 8.96 -29.74 -0.07
C ASN A 198 9.26 -30.94 -0.99
N SER A 199 8.93 -32.13 -0.49
CA SER A 199 8.97 -33.40 -1.25
C SER A 199 8.15 -33.34 -2.53
N GLU A 200 8.57 -34.08 -3.57
CA GLU A 200 7.89 -34.19 -4.87
C GLU A 200 6.35 -34.35 -4.80
N PRO A 201 5.76 -35.20 -3.94
CA PRO A 201 4.30 -35.36 -3.88
C PRO A 201 3.54 -34.08 -3.48
N GLU A 202 4.12 -33.26 -2.61
CA GLU A 202 3.50 -31.99 -2.20
C GLU A 202 3.59 -30.94 -3.31
N LEU A 203 4.71 -30.93 -4.05
CA LEU A 203 4.89 -30.07 -5.22
C LEU A 203 3.92 -30.45 -6.34
N ASP A 204 3.65 -31.74 -6.54
CA ASP A 204 2.67 -32.24 -7.50
C ASP A 204 1.25 -31.76 -7.19
N VAL A 205 0.82 -31.87 -5.94
CA VAL A 205 -0.50 -31.39 -5.49
C VAL A 205 -0.59 -29.88 -5.67
N ALA A 206 0.40 -29.12 -5.18
CA ALA A 206 0.43 -27.67 -5.31
C ALA A 206 0.37 -27.22 -6.77
N TYR A 207 1.13 -27.87 -7.66
CA TYR A 207 1.12 -27.57 -9.09
C TYR A 207 -0.24 -27.87 -9.72
N ALA A 208 -0.84 -29.03 -9.43
CA ALA A 208 -2.12 -29.44 -9.99
C ALA A 208 -3.24 -28.49 -9.52
N THR A 209 -3.27 -28.15 -8.24
CA THR A 209 -4.24 -27.21 -7.67
C THR A 209 -4.11 -25.83 -8.32
N LEU A 210 -2.90 -25.25 -8.35
CA LEU A 210 -2.70 -23.92 -8.94
C LEU A 210 -2.94 -23.88 -10.45
N SER A 211 -2.62 -24.96 -11.19
CA SER A 211 -2.82 -25.02 -12.64
C SER A 211 -4.30 -25.00 -13.04
N ASN A 212 -5.19 -25.44 -12.15
CA ASN A 212 -6.63 -25.47 -12.37
C ASN A 212 -7.36 -24.25 -11.76
N ASP A 213 -6.65 -23.40 -11.03
CA ASP A 213 -7.20 -22.21 -10.39
C ASP A 213 -6.97 -20.95 -11.24
N PRO A 214 -7.91 -19.99 -11.29
CA PRO A 214 -7.71 -18.72 -12.00
C PRO A 214 -6.45 -17.94 -11.58
N SER A 215 -5.97 -18.13 -10.34
CA SER A 215 -4.74 -17.51 -9.84
C SER A 215 -3.46 -18.13 -10.41
N GLY A 216 -3.54 -19.25 -11.14
CA GLY A 216 -2.44 -19.82 -11.93
C GLY A 216 -2.03 -18.95 -13.14
N GLU A 217 -2.87 -17.99 -13.51
CA GLU A 217 -2.58 -17.04 -14.57
C GLU A 217 -1.80 -15.81 -14.09
N GLY A 218 -1.21 -15.06 -15.02
CA GLY A 218 -0.48 -13.83 -14.70
C GLY A 218 0.75 -14.08 -13.82
N TYR A 219 0.68 -13.70 -12.53
CA TYR A 219 1.74 -13.98 -11.55
C TYR A 219 1.82 -15.47 -11.22
N GLY A 220 0.71 -16.22 -11.23
CA GLY A 220 0.72 -17.65 -10.96
C GLY A 220 1.60 -18.45 -11.94
N ARG A 221 1.82 -17.96 -13.16
CA ARG A 221 2.73 -18.58 -14.12
C ARG A 221 4.19 -18.58 -13.64
N PHE A 222 4.61 -17.58 -12.86
CA PHE A 222 5.93 -17.62 -12.23
C PHE A 222 6.01 -18.77 -11.22
N VAL A 223 5.00 -18.90 -10.34
CA VAL A 223 4.92 -19.94 -9.32
C VAL A 223 4.82 -21.34 -9.94
N LEU A 224 3.97 -21.52 -10.96
CA LEU A 224 3.85 -22.78 -11.71
C LEU A 224 5.15 -23.17 -12.41
N GLY A 225 5.88 -22.19 -12.93
CA GLY A 225 7.18 -22.40 -13.57
C GLY A 225 8.24 -22.90 -12.59
N GLU A 226 8.33 -22.26 -11.42
CA GLU A 226 9.24 -22.67 -10.34
C GLU A 226 8.86 -24.05 -9.78
N LEU A 227 7.56 -24.33 -9.58
CA LEU A 227 7.08 -25.64 -9.13
C LEU A 227 7.43 -26.73 -10.13
N ALA A 228 7.16 -26.52 -11.42
CA ALA A 228 7.51 -27.46 -12.47
C ALA A 228 9.02 -27.71 -12.57
N PHE A 229 9.83 -26.68 -12.31
CA PHE A 229 11.29 -26.83 -12.30
C PHE A 229 11.76 -27.71 -11.14
N LEU A 230 11.25 -27.49 -9.93
CA LEU A 230 11.59 -28.31 -8.76
C LEU A 230 11.16 -29.77 -8.92
N ARG A 231 10.04 -30.00 -9.62
CA ARG A 231 9.52 -31.33 -9.99
C ARG A 231 10.28 -32.03 -11.13
N GLY A 232 11.34 -31.40 -11.66
CA GLY A 232 12.09 -31.90 -12.80
C GLY A 232 11.41 -31.77 -14.18
N ASP A 233 10.17 -31.23 -14.25
CA ASP A 233 9.44 -30.98 -15.50
C ASP A 233 9.93 -29.70 -16.19
N ARG A 234 11.15 -29.79 -16.75
CA ARG A 234 11.84 -28.72 -17.49
C ARG A 234 10.98 -28.12 -18.61
N ARG A 235 10.17 -28.94 -19.28
CA ARG A 235 9.32 -28.50 -20.40
C ARG A 235 8.23 -27.56 -19.90
N ARG A 236 7.47 -27.97 -18.87
CA ARG A 236 6.42 -27.11 -18.31
C ARG A 236 6.99 -25.89 -17.60
N ALA A 237 8.11 -26.03 -16.91
CA ALA A 237 8.82 -24.91 -16.31
C ALA A 237 9.12 -23.82 -17.34
N ARG A 238 9.69 -24.19 -18.50
CA ARG A 238 9.97 -23.26 -19.60
C ARG A 238 8.73 -22.53 -20.09
N ILE A 239 7.66 -23.27 -20.40
CA ILE A 239 6.40 -22.71 -20.93
C ILE A 239 5.83 -21.63 -19.98
N HIS A 240 5.79 -21.92 -18.69
CA HIS A 240 5.23 -21.02 -17.69
C HIS A 240 6.10 -19.79 -17.46
N LEU A 241 7.42 -19.97 -17.28
CA LEU A 241 8.35 -18.87 -17.04
C LEU A 241 8.47 -17.93 -18.24
N GLU A 242 8.53 -18.47 -19.47
CA GLU A 242 8.56 -17.64 -20.68
C GLU A 242 7.27 -16.81 -20.85
N ALA A 243 6.12 -17.40 -20.52
CA ALA A 243 4.85 -16.69 -20.56
C ALA A 243 4.76 -15.60 -19.49
N PHE A 244 5.24 -15.86 -18.27
CA PHE A 244 5.37 -14.85 -17.23
C PHE A 244 6.24 -13.68 -17.72
N LEU A 245 7.45 -13.96 -18.21
CA LEU A 245 8.38 -12.94 -18.72
C LEU A 245 7.82 -12.17 -19.92
N ALA A 246 7.12 -12.84 -20.85
CA ALA A 246 6.46 -12.19 -21.97
C ALA A 246 5.38 -11.19 -21.51
N ARG A 247 4.60 -11.52 -20.47
CA ARG A 247 3.62 -10.62 -19.87
C ARG A 247 4.29 -9.44 -19.17
N VAL A 248 5.33 -9.69 -18.38
CA VAL A 248 6.06 -8.63 -17.67
C VAL A 248 6.67 -7.66 -18.69
N ARG A 249 7.32 -8.13 -19.76
CA ARG A 249 7.90 -7.27 -20.80
C ARG A 249 6.92 -6.27 -21.42
N ARG A 250 5.65 -6.66 -21.56
CA ARG A 250 4.54 -5.84 -22.09
C ARG A 250 3.89 -4.93 -21.04
N SER A 251 4.24 -5.10 -19.76
CA SER A 251 3.67 -4.33 -18.66
C SER A 251 4.29 -2.93 -18.54
N ARG A 252 3.60 -2.03 -17.83
CA ARG A 252 4.10 -0.66 -17.57
C ARG A 252 5.44 -0.71 -16.81
N PRO A 253 6.34 0.27 -17.02
CA PRO A 253 7.65 0.30 -16.36
C PRO A 253 7.61 0.03 -14.85
N ALA A 254 6.73 0.70 -14.11
CA ALA A 254 6.53 0.49 -12.68
C ALA A 254 6.21 -0.97 -12.31
N ALA A 255 5.36 -1.64 -13.10
CA ALA A 255 4.98 -3.03 -12.85
C ALA A 255 6.13 -4.00 -13.14
N ARG A 256 6.99 -3.68 -14.11
CA ARG A 256 8.22 -4.46 -14.38
C ARG A 256 9.23 -4.31 -13.25
N ALA A 257 9.48 -3.07 -12.80
CA ALA A 257 10.40 -2.80 -11.71
C ALA A 257 9.94 -3.47 -10.40
N ALA A 258 8.64 -3.47 -10.13
CA ALA A 258 8.02 -4.15 -8.99
C ALA A 258 8.01 -5.68 -9.08
N LEU A 259 8.45 -6.29 -10.19
CA LEU A 259 8.61 -7.74 -10.36
C LEU A 259 10.06 -8.10 -10.72
N SER A 260 11.00 -7.17 -10.52
CA SER A 260 12.41 -7.41 -10.87
C SER A 260 13.04 -8.61 -10.18
N PRO A 261 12.74 -8.94 -8.89
CA PRO A 261 13.24 -10.17 -8.27
C PRO A 261 12.71 -11.44 -8.94
N GLU A 262 11.42 -11.48 -9.25
CA GLU A 262 10.79 -12.62 -9.90
C GLU A 262 11.28 -12.79 -11.34
N VAL A 263 11.52 -11.69 -12.06
CA VAL A 263 12.13 -11.72 -13.39
C VAL A 263 13.54 -12.31 -13.33
N ALA A 264 14.39 -11.79 -12.44
CA ALA A 264 15.77 -12.27 -12.29
C ALA A 264 15.81 -13.76 -11.95
N ARG A 265 14.94 -14.20 -11.04
CA ARG A 265 14.81 -15.62 -10.68
C ARG A 265 14.31 -16.48 -11.85
N ALA A 266 13.25 -16.05 -12.55
CA ALA A 266 12.74 -16.78 -13.71
C ALA A 266 13.80 -16.95 -14.80
N GLU A 267 14.57 -15.90 -15.09
CA GLU A 267 15.68 -15.94 -16.05
C GLU A 267 16.80 -16.88 -15.58
N ALA A 268 17.16 -16.85 -14.30
CA ALA A 268 18.14 -17.78 -13.72
C ALA A 268 17.68 -19.24 -13.81
N THR A 269 16.41 -19.52 -13.51
CA THR A 269 15.82 -20.86 -13.63
C THR A 269 15.82 -21.34 -15.08
N LEU A 270 15.45 -20.49 -16.05
CA LEU A 270 15.52 -20.81 -17.48
C LEU A 270 16.97 -21.11 -17.92
N GLY A 271 17.95 -20.33 -17.44
CA GLY A 271 19.36 -20.59 -17.70
C GLY A 271 19.79 -22.00 -17.23
N ARG A 272 19.36 -22.41 -16.03
CA ARG A 272 19.62 -23.76 -15.49
C ARG A 272 18.96 -24.87 -16.30
N ILE A 273 17.83 -24.61 -16.95
CA ILE A 273 17.16 -25.58 -17.82
C ILE A 273 17.91 -25.76 -19.15
N VAL A 274 18.56 -24.72 -19.67
CA VAL A 274 19.31 -24.80 -20.95
C VAL A 274 20.65 -25.51 -20.76
N LEU A 275 21.28 -25.36 -19.60
CA LEU A 275 22.59 -25.92 -19.30
C LEU A 275 22.58 -27.41 -18.92
N ASN A 276 21.42 -28.00 -18.62
CA ASN A 276 21.24 -29.39 -18.20
C ASN A 276 20.30 -30.16 -19.11
#